data_AF-A0A1H2I249-F1
#
_entry.id   AF-A0A1H2I249-F1
#
_cell.length_a   1.000
_cell.length_b   1.000
_cell.length_c   1.000
_cell.angle_alpha   90.00
_cell.angle_beta   90.00
_cell.angle_gamma   90.00
#
_symmetry.space_group_name_H-M   'P 1'
#
loop_
_entity.id
_entity.type
_entity.pdbx_description
1 polymer ?
#
loop_
_entity_poly.entity_id
_entity_poly.type
_entity_poly.pdbx_seq_one_letter_code
_entity_poly.pdbx_strand_id
1 'polypeptide(L)'
;MPGKFRIYSTDISATLNPDSASPVPTTLIIFDQDPVFSEYNPAGSAQDRGSVIRTLGGVVIQDFGVSVQDGLISFSDTAALNQATVTALQSAYETIDGQWYFTDGYECWKVQFSRNPKGFRAWRNILYAYNNYTIFSYEINLIVISKEI
;
A
#
# COMPACT_ATOMS: atom_id res chain seq x y z
N MET A 1 4.88 21.23 -8.55
CA MET A 1 3.50 20.76 -8.30
C MET A 1 3.59 19.68 -7.24
N PRO A 2 2.66 19.58 -6.28
CA PRO A 2 2.54 18.36 -5.49
C PRO A 2 2.48 17.19 -6.47
N GLY A 3 3.36 16.21 -6.31
CA GLY A 3 3.39 15.07 -7.20
C GLY A 3 2.25 14.11 -6.85
N LYS A 4 1.62 13.53 -7.86
CA LYS A 4 0.65 12.45 -7.63
C LYS A 4 1.24 11.33 -6.77
N PHE A 5 0.42 10.68 -5.97
CA PHE A 5 0.82 9.49 -5.23
C PHE A 5 1.16 8.38 -6.22
N ARG A 6 2.32 7.74 -6.04
CA ARG A 6 2.75 6.61 -6.87
C ARG A 6 3.30 5.47 -6.01
N ILE A 7 3.07 4.25 -6.48
CA ILE A 7 3.74 3.05 -6.00
C ILE A 7 4.48 2.44 -7.19
N TYR A 8 5.78 2.16 -7.04
CA TYR A 8 6.60 1.62 -8.12
C TYR A 8 7.61 0.59 -7.63
N SER A 9 8.13 -0.22 -8.55
CA SER A 9 9.07 -1.31 -8.25
C SER A 9 10.43 -0.82 -7.78
N THR A 10 11.13 -1.65 -7.02
CA THR A 10 12.45 -1.36 -6.44
C THR A 10 13.62 -1.78 -7.33
N ASP A 11 13.37 -2.03 -8.61
CA ASP A 11 14.36 -2.34 -9.65
C ASP A 11 15.14 -1.11 -10.14
N ILE A 12 14.68 0.09 -9.74
CA ILE A 12 15.33 1.37 -9.98
C ILE A 12 15.68 2.05 -8.65
N SER A 13 16.47 3.13 -8.68
CA SER A 13 16.68 3.97 -7.50
C SER A 13 15.44 4.78 -7.14
N ALA A 14 15.26 5.05 -5.84
CA ALA A 14 14.16 5.89 -5.35
C ALA A 14 14.19 7.28 -6.00
N THR A 15 13.02 7.76 -6.39
CA THR A 15 12.80 9.05 -7.05
C THR A 15 11.40 9.58 -6.73
N LEU A 16 11.26 10.91 -6.69
CA LEU A 16 9.98 11.59 -6.57
C LEU A 16 9.21 11.65 -7.90
N ASN A 17 9.86 11.29 -9.02
CA ASN A 17 9.27 11.33 -10.35
C ASN A 17 9.58 10.05 -11.16
N PRO A 18 8.98 8.91 -10.79
CA PRO A 18 9.19 7.64 -11.49
C PRO A 18 8.66 7.64 -12.93
N ASP A 19 7.73 8.54 -13.28
CA ASP A 19 7.16 8.67 -14.63
C ASP A 19 8.21 9.02 -15.70
N SER A 20 9.29 9.69 -15.29
CA SER A 20 10.40 10.09 -16.17
C SER A 20 11.72 9.40 -15.78
N ALA A 21 11.67 8.32 -15.01
CA ALA A 21 12.86 7.60 -14.60
C ALA A 21 13.50 6.85 -15.78
N SER A 22 14.82 6.75 -15.76
CA SER A 22 15.61 5.96 -16.71
C SER A 22 16.63 5.13 -15.94
N PRO A 23 16.48 3.78 -15.89
CA PRO A 23 15.45 2.99 -16.57
C PRO A 23 14.03 3.19 -16.00
N VAL A 24 13.03 2.81 -16.80
CA VAL A 24 11.61 2.84 -16.38
C VAL A 24 11.38 1.69 -15.39
N PRO A 25 10.68 1.91 -14.26
CA PRO A 25 10.37 0.83 -13.31
C PRO A 25 9.47 -0.23 -13.96
N THR A 26 9.73 -1.50 -13.66
CA THR A 26 8.91 -2.64 -14.13
C THR A 26 7.44 -2.48 -13.75
N THR A 27 7.16 -1.98 -12.55
CA THR A 27 5.80 -1.67 -12.09
C THR A 27 5.72 -0.19 -11.76
N LEU A 28 4.73 0.50 -12.32
CA LEU A 28 4.40 1.88 -11.99
C LEU A 28 2.89 2.01 -11.85
N ILE A 29 2.44 2.34 -10.65
CA ILE A 29 1.05 2.56 -10.30
C ILE A 29 0.91 4.04 -9.94
N ILE A 30 0.15 4.76 -10.75
CA ILE A 30 -0.16 6.18 -10.54
C ILE A 30 -1.59 6.26 -10.02
N PHE A 31 -1.78 6.96 -8.90
CA PHE A 31 -3.11 7.13 -8.34
C PHE A 31 -3.95 8.06 -9.23
N ASP A 32 -5.23 7.69 -9.41
CA ASP A 32 -6.17 8.47 -10.20
C ASP A 32 -6.35 9.88 -9.63
N GLN A 33 -6.51 9.95 -8.31
CA GLN A 33 -6.50 11.15 -7.50
C GLN A 33 -5.66 10.94 -6.23
N ASP A 34 -5.10 12.02 -5.73
CA ASP A 34 -4.37 11.99 -4.46
C ASP A 34 -5.37 11.89 -3.30
N PRO A 35 -5.08 11.09 -2.26
CA PRO A 35 -6.00 10.90 -1.15
C PRO A 35 -6.24 12.20 -0.39
N VAL A 36 -7.52 12.49 -0.13
CA VAL A 36 -7.91 13.62 0.73
C VAL A 36 -7.59 13.34 2.21
N PHE A 37 -7.55 12.06 2.62
CA PHE A 37 -7.27 11.65 4.00
C PHE A 37 -6.02 10.76 4.06
N SER A 38 -5.00 11.23 4.78
CA SER A 38 -3.80 10.45 5.10
C SER A 38 -3.42 10.67 6.56
N GLU A 39 -3.00 9.59 7.22
CA GLU A 39 -2.47 9.60 8.57
C GLU A 39 -1.14 8.85 8.60
N TYR A 40 -0.11 9.50 9.13
CA TYR A 40 1.15 8.84 9.44
C TYR A 40 1.15 8.41 10.91
N ASN A 41 1.22 7.11 11.15
CA ASN A 41 1.33 6.58 12.51
C ASN A 41 2.75 6.04 12.74
N PRO A 42 3.65 6.81 13.40
CA PRO A 42 5.03 6.42 13.64
C PRO A 42 5.18 5.27 14.65
N ALA A 43 4.11 4.91 15.37
CA ALA A 43 4.08 3.84 16.35
C ALA A 43 3.34 2.59 15.83
N GLY A 44 3.39 2.36 14.50
CA GLY A 44 2.53 1.45 13.75
C GLY A 44 2.16 0.14 14.44
N SER A 45 0.90 -0.26 14.23
CA SER A 45 0.18 -1.41 14.81
C SER A 45 0.96 -2.17 15.89
N ALA A 46 0.97 -1.65 17.11
CA ALA A 46 1.39 -2.40 18.28
C ALA A 46 0.37 -3.52 18.56
N GLN A 47 0.30 -4.55 17.70
CA GLN A 47 -0.55 -5.71 17.93
C GLN A 47 -0.03 -6.99 17.25
N ASP A 48 0.54 -7.81 18.13
CA ASP A 48 0.68 -9.27 18.16
C ASP A 48 1.81 -9.99 17.39
N ARG A 49 2.62 -10.71 18.19
CA ARG A 49 3.76 -11.61 17.85
C ARG A 49 3.37 -12.84 17.03
N GLY A 50 2.27 -12.82 16.29
CA GLY A 50 1.79 -14.02 15.65
C GLY A 50 0.39 -14.48 16.01
N SER A 51 0.06 -15.64 15.45
CA SER A 51 -1.13 -16.39 15.81
C SER A 51 -0.75 -17.84 16.16
N VAL A 52 -1.52 -18.43 17.08
CA VAL A 52 -1.39 -19.85 17.44
C VAL A 52 -2.58 -20.59 16.84
N ILE A 53 -2.32 -21.41 15.83
CA ILE A 53 -3.35 -22.21 15.18
C ILE A 53 -3.29 -23.61 15.77
N ARG A 54 -4.33 -23.97 16.53
CA ARG A 54 -4.49 -25.33 17.07
C ARG A 54 -5.09 -26.23 16.00
N THR A 55 -4.40 -27.32 15.65
CA THR A 55 -4.89 -28.33 14.71
C THR A 55 -5.16 -29.64 15.45
N LEU A 56 -5.90 -30.56 14.82
CA LEU A 56 -6.25 -31.86 15.42
C LEU A 56 -5.02 -32.76 15.74
N GLY A 57 -3.82 -32.37 15.29
CA GLY A 57 -2.58 -33.13 15.47
C GLY A 57 -1.40 -32.32 16.02
N GLY A 58 -1.61 -31.07 16.47
CA GLY A 58 -0.54 -30.26 17.03
C GLY A 58 -0.83 -28.76 17.09
N VAL A 59 0.24 -27.98 17.33
CA VAL A 59 0.19 -26.52 17.37
C VAL A 59 1.12 -25.97 16.29
N VAL A 60 0.59 -25.14 15.40
CA VAL A 60 1.40 -24.32 14.49
C VAL A 60 1.52 -22.93 15.14
N ILE A 61 2.74 -22.57 15.51
CA ILE A 61 3.07 -21.23 16.00
C ILE A 61 3.60 -20.44 14.80
N GLN A 62 2.87 -19.42 14.39
CA GLN A 62 3.31 -18.48 13.36
C GLN A 62 3.78 -17.21 14.06
N ASP A 63 5.09 -16.98 14.14
CA ASP A 63 5.68 -15.75 14.67
C ASP A 63 5.93 -14.75 13.52
N PHE A 64 5.53 -13.50 13.71
CA PHE A 64 5.73 -12.41 12.73
C PHE A 64 6.92 -11.50 13.08
N GLY A 65 7.65 -11.76 14.17
CA GLY A 65 8.73 -10.92 14.65
C GLY A 65 8.27 -9.79 15.60
N VAL A 66 9.23 -9.08 16.18
CA VAL A 66 8.98 -7.87 16.99
C VAL A 66 9.38 -6.65 16.16
N SER A 67 8.40 -5.85 15.81
CA SER A 67 8.60 -4.55 15.18
C SER A 67 9.07 -3.53 16.22
N VAL A 68 10.34 -3.12 16.15
CA VAL A 68 10.93 -2.17 17.11
C VAL A 68 10.50 -0.74 16.80
N GLN A 69 10.16 -0.44 15.54
CA GLN A 69 9.55 0.81 15.09
C GLN A 69 9.04 0.64 13.65
N ASP A 70 7.80 0.21 13.47
CA ASP A 70 7.19 0.13 12.14
C ASP A 70 6.42 1.42 11.91
N GLY A 71 6.98 2.36 11.15
CA GLY A 71 6.20 3.48 10.64
C GLY A 71 5.09 2.93 9.75
N LEU A 72 3.83 3.22 10.06
CA LEU A 72 2.70 2.85 9.22
C LEU A 72 2.23 4.11 8.46
N ILE A 73 2.23 4.03 7.14
CA ILE A 73 1.57 5.01 6.28
C ILE A 73 0.20 4.46 5.95
N SER A 74 -0.84 5.13 6.44
CA SER A 74 -2.24 4.78 6.20
C SER A 74 -2.94 5.91 5.46
N PHE A 75 -3.58 5.58 4.34
CA PHE A 75 -4.36 6.56 3.59
C PHE A 75 -5.54 5.91 2.90
N SER A 76 -6.59 6.70 2.73
CA SER A 76 -7.85 6.24 2.18
C SER A 76 -8.56 7.35 1.46
N ASP A 77 -9.41 6.97 0.51
CA ASP A 77 -10.29 7.93 -0.14
C ASP A 77 -11.56 7.25 -0.65
N THR A 78 -12.57 8.07 -0.93
CA THR A 78 -13.88 7.64 -1.37
C THR A 78 -14.11 7.99 -2.83
N ALA A 79 -14.65 7.04 -3.62
CA ALA A 79 -14.92 7.23 -5.04
C ALA A 79 -13.73 7.85 -5.78
N ALA A 80 -12.58 7.18 -5.69
CA ALA A 80 -11.28 7.72 -6.04
C ALA A 80 -10.59 6.98 -7.18
N LEU A 81 -10.67 5.64 -7.17
CA LEU A 81 -9.89 4.81 -8.08
C LEU A 81 -10.76 4.24 -9.19
N ASN A 82 -10.17 4.13 -10.38
CA ASN A 82 -10.72 3.38 -11.49
C ASN A 82 -10.41 1.88 -11.36
N GLN A 83 -11.03 1.06 -12.22
CA GLN A 83 -10.84 -0.40 -12.20
C GLN A 83 -9.39 -0.85 -12.48
N ALA A 84 -8.69 -0.20 -13.41
CA ALA A 84 -7.33 -0.57 -13.80
C ALA A 84 -6.34 -0.31 -12.66
N THR A 85 -6.47 0.82 -11.97
CA THR A 85 -5.64 1.16 -10.80
C THR A 85 -5.88 0.18 -9.66
N VAL A 86 -7.14 -0.17 -9.38
CA VAL A 86 -7.47 -1.19 -8.37
C VAL A 86 -6.87 -2.55 -8.73
N THR A 87 -6.94 -2.98 -10.00
CA THR A 87 -6.35 -4.23 -10.44
C THR A 87 -4.83 -4.22 -10.27
N ALA A 88 -4.15 -3.13 -10.62
CA ALA A 88 -2.70 -3.01 -10.45
C ALA A 88 -2.29 -3.03 -8.96
N LEU A 89 -3.01 -2.30 -8.10
CA LEU A 89 -2.79 -2.31 -6.65
C LEU A 89 -3.05 -3.70 -6.04
N GLN A 90 -4.09 -4.38 -6.51
CA GLN A 90 -4.39 -5.75 -6.08
C GLN A 90 -3.26 -6.71 -6.44
N SER A 91 -2.74 -6.65 -7.67
CA SER A 91 -1.60 -7.47 -8.10
C SER A 91 -0.32 -7.15 -7.31
N ALA A 92 -0.06 -5.88 -7.02
CA ALA A 92 1.07 -5.48 -6.19
C ALA A 92 0.93 -5.98 -4.73
N TYR A 93 -0.28 -5.92 -4.17
CA TYR A 93 -0.61 -6.44 -2.84
C TYR A 93 -0.48 -7.97 -2.74
N GLU A 94 -0.86 -8.70 -3.79
CA GLU A 94 -0.77 -10.16 -3.85
C GLU A 94 0.65 -10.69 -4.03
N THR A 95 1.61 -9.82 -4.35
CA THR A 95 3.03 -10.20 -4.48
C THR A 95 3.59 -10.56 -3.11
N ILE A 96 3.96 -11.83 -2.92
CA ILE A 96 4.52 -12.34 -1.67
C ILE A 96 5.82 -11.60 -1.35
N ASP A 97 5.89 -11.05 -0.14
CA ASP A 97 7.01 -10.23 0.36
C ASP A 97 7.37 -9.04 -0.56
N GLY A 98 6.44 -8.62 -1.43
CA GLY A 98 6.65 -7.57 -2.42
C GLY A 98 7.01 -6.23 -1.77
N GLN A 99 8.19 -5.71 -2.12
CA GLN A 99 8.68 -4.40 -1.71
C GLN A 99 8.49 -3.41 -2.84
N TRP A 100 8.07 -2.20 -2.48
CA TRP A 100 7.78 -1.13 -3.42
C TRP A 100 8.36 0.17 -2.91
N TYR A 101 8.56 1.14 -3.79
CA TYR A 101 8.69 2.52 -3.40
C TYR A 101 7.33 3.19 -3.43
N PHE A 102 7.03 3.96 -2.40
CA PHE A 102 5.89 4.86 -2.34
C PHE A 102 6.40 6.30 -2.29
N THR A 103 5.82 7.18 -3.12
CA THR A 103 6.11 8.61 -3.07
C THR A 103 4.81 9.41 -3.11
N ASP A 104 4.75 10.45 -2.29
CA ASP A 104 3.71 11.48 -2.27
C ASP A 104 4.09 12.71 -3.13
N GLY A 105 5.20 12.61 -3.87
CA GLY A 105 5.76 13.69 -4.67
C GLY A 105 6.67 14.67 -3.93
N TYR A 106 6.81 14.55 -2.61
CA TYR A 106 7.73 15.33 -1.78
C TYR A 106 8.79 14.47 -1.11
N GLU A 107 8.38 13.28 -0.68
CA GLU A 107 9.16 12.31 0.07
C GLU A 107 9.03 10.93 -0.60
N CYS A 108 9.97 10.03 -0.33
CA CYS A 108 9.94 8.68 -0.86
C CYS A 108 10.34 7.66 0.19
N TRP A 109 9.56 6.59 0.29
CA TRP A 109 9.78 5.51 1.23
C TRP A 109 9.83 4.17 0.53
N LYS A 110 10.69 3.28 1.02
CA LYS A 110 10.61 1.87 0.72
C LYS A 110 9.58 1.24 1.66
N VAL A 111 8.62 0.53 1.09
CA VAL A 111 7.44 0.05 1.79
C VAL A 111 7.08 -1.38 1.43
N GLN A 112 6.29 -2.01 2.29
CA GLN A 112 5.55 -3.24 2.03
C GLN A 112 4.08 -3.03 2.36
N PHE A 113 3.18 -3.68 1.64
CA PHE A 113 1.79 -3.70 2.06
C PHE A 113 1.65 -4.45 3.39
N SER A 114 0.91 -3.86 4.33
CA SER A 114 0.69 -4.49 5.62
C SER A 114 -0.08 -5.80 5.48
N ARG A 115 0.29 -6.80 6.28
CA ARG A 115 -0.49 -8.03 6.41
C ARG A 115 -1.61 -7.88 7.43
N ASN A 116 -1.37 -7.10 8.48
CA ASN A 116 -2.30 -6.78 9.53
C ASN A 116 -2.01 -5.37 10.08
N PRO A 117 -2.91 -4.38 9.93
CA PRO A 117 -4.19 -4.44 9.22
C PRO A 117 -4.03 -4.76 7.72
N LYS A 118 -5.13 -5.11 7.04
CA LYS A 118 -5.08 -5.46 5.62
C LYS A 118 -4.45 -4.32 4.80
N GLY A 119 -3.36 -4.61 4.10
CA GLY A 119 -2.56 -3.62 3.37
C GLY A 119 -3.27 -2.94 2.22
N PHE A 120 -4.24 -3.62 1.60
CA PHE A 120 -5.08 -3.03 0.57
C PHE A 120 -6.52 -3.52 0.69
N ARG A 121 -7.45 -2.57 0.62
CA ARG A 121 -8.88 -2.81 0.50
C ARG A 121 -9.46 -1.81 -0.50
N ALA A 122 -10.22 -2.30 -1.46
CA ALA A 122 -11.02 -1.47 -2.35
C ALA A 122 -12.46 -2.00 -2.42
N TRP A 123 -13.42 -1.09 -2.53
CA TRP A 123 -14.84 -1.43 -2.67
C TRP A 123 -15.53 -0.46 -3.63
N ARG A 124 -16.45 -0.99 -4.45
CA ARG A 124 -17.21 -0.18 -5.40
C ARG A 124 -18.10 0.79 -4.64
N ASN A 125 -18.12 2.04 -5.09
CA ASN A 125 -19.06 3.02 -4.54
C ASN A 125 -20.47 2.75 -5.07
N ILE A 126 -21.43 2.54 -4.17
CA ILE A 126 -22.81 2.17 -4.51
C ILE A 126 -23.54 3.28 -5.27
N LEU A 127 -23.35 4.54 -4.87
CA LEU A 127 -24.01 5.69 -5.50
C LEU A 127 -23.57 5.85 -6.96
N TYR A 128 -22.28 5.71 -7.21
CA TYR A 128 -21.73 5.79 -8.57
C TYR A 128 -22.09 4.57 -9.41
N ALA A 129 -22.09 3.37 -8.81
CA ALA A 129 -22.51 2.16 -9.49
C ALA A 129 -23.98 2.23 -9.95
N TYR A 130 -24.86 2.83 -9.14
CA TYR A 130 -26.25 3.10 -9.53
C TYR A 130 -26.37 3.99 -10.78
N ASN A 131 -25.41 4.89 -10.98
CA ASN A 131 -25.31 5.77 -12.14
C ASN A 131 -24.43 5.20 -13.27
N ASN A 132 -24.17 3.88 -13.28
CA ASN A 132 -23.33 3.18 -14.26
C ASN A 132 -21.84 3.62 -14.29
N TYR A 133 -21.35 4.27 -13.24
CA TYR A 133 -19.93 4.58 -13.09
C TYR A 133 -19.23 3.50 -12.27
N THR A 134 -18.07 3.05 -12.75
CA THR A 134 -17.22 2.09 -12.03
C THR A 134 -16.09 2.84 -11.35
N ILE A 135 -16.33 3.21 -10.10
CA ILE A 135 -15.35 3.91 -9.26
C ILE A 135 -15.28 3.26 -7.88
N PHE A 136 -14.10 3.28 -7.29
CA PHE A 136 -13.79 2.56 -6.07
C PHE A 136 -13.33 3.51 -4.97
N SER A 137 -13.85 3.28 -3.77
CA SER A 137 -13.23 3.76 -2.54
C SER A 137 -12.14 2.78 -2.13
N TYR A 138 -11.13 3.24 -1.42
CA TYR A 138 -10.02 2.40 -0.99
C TYR A 138 -9.44 2.80 0.35
N GLU A 139 -8.73 1.85 0.95
CA GLU A 139 -7.87 2.01 2.12
C GLU A 139 -6.57 1.25 1.85
N ILE A 140 -5.44 1.90 2.08
CA ILE A 140 -4.10 1.35 1.92
C ILE A 140 -3.31 1.55 3.21
N ASN A 141 -2.68 0.48 3.66
CA ASN A 141 -1.83 0.44 4.83
C ASN A 141 -0.44 -0.09 4.43
N LEU A 142 0.57 0.75 4.54
CA LEU A 142 1.95 0.46 4.14
C LEU A 142 2.87 0.46 5.35
N ILE A 143 3.62 -0.62 5.52
CA ILE A 143 4.72 -0.70 6.49
C ILE A 143 5.94 -0.05 5.85
N VAL A 144 6.51 0.94 6.52
CA VAL A 144 7.73 1.63 6.09
C VAL A 144 8.94 0.78 6.50
N ILE A 145 9.74 0.38 5.51
CA ILE A 145 11.03 -0.29 5.72
C ILE A 145 12.14 0.76 5.92
N SER A 146 12.16 1.78 5.06
CA SER A 146 13.15 2.84 5.10
C SER A 146 12.63 4.11 4.43
N LYS A 147 13.10 5.26 4.88
CA LYS A 147 12.95 6.54 4.17
C LYS A 147 14.15 6.70 3.23
N GLU A 148 13.89 7.03 1.96
CA GLU A 148 14.90 7.11 0.91
C GLU A 148 15.19 8.55 0.48
N ILE A 149 14.15 9.38 0.38
CA ILE A 149 14.19 10.82 0.10
C ILE A 149 13.31 11.46 1.17
#